data_AF-A0A453R3L4-F1
#
_entry.id   AF-A0A453R3L4-F1
#
_cell.length_a   1.000
_cell.length_b   1.000
_cell.length_c   1.000
_cell.angle_alpha   90.00
_cell.angle_beta   90.00
_cell.angle_gamma   90.00
#
_symmetry.space_group_name_H-M   'P 1'
#
loop_
_entity.id
_entity.type
_entity.pdbx_description
1 polymer ?
#
loop_
_entity_poly.entity_id
_entity_poly.type
_entity_poly.pdbx_seq_one_letter_code
_entity_poly.pdbx_strand_id
1 'polypeptide(L)'
;MFGSCLNYVTLRLLGEVDNESLTKGRDWILSRGSAAAIPQWGKIWLSVIGLYEWSGNNSIIPELWLVPHILPIHPGRFWCFCRLIYMPMSYLYGKKFVGPITPTILELRKELYSVPYHEVDWNKARDTCAKEDLRYPRSLLQNVIWTCLNKIVEPALNCWPVNKLRDKALKNLMKHMHYEDESTKYIGICPIDKALGMICCWIDDPNSDAFKLHLPRIYDYLWLAEDGMKAQVYDGCQSWEIAFIVQAYCSTDLVNEFAPTLRKAHEFIKRSQILEDHPDSEAYYRHRSKGSWTLSTADNGWSVSDCTAEALKALLLLSTISPNLVGEPMKGERLYDAVDCVLSFMNKDGTFSTYECKRTTSMLEVSILLLYLCFMEK
;
A
#
# COMPACT_ATOMS: atom_id res chain seq x y z
N MET A 1 0.49 8.01 18.52
CA MET A 1 -0.70 8.84 18.20
C MET A 1 -1.52 8.21 17.10
N PHE A 2 -0.87 7.80 16.00
CA PHE A 2 -1.46 7.15 14.83
C PHE A 2 -2.43 6.00 15.18
N GLY A 3 -1.92 4.95 15.85
CA GLY A 3 -2.74 3.78 16.19
C GLY A 3 -3.91 4.12 17.11
N SER A 4 -3.68 4.81 18.22
CA SER A 4 -4.73 5.16 19.19
C SER A 4 -5.82 6.03 18.57
N CYS A 5 -5.46 7.05 17.80
CA CYS A 5 -6.42 7.97 17.19
C CYS A 5 -7.25 7.28 16.11
N LEU A 6 -6.63 6.52 15.20
CA LEU A 6 -7.37 5.84 14.15
C LEU A 6 -8.27 4.72 14.70
N ASN A 7 -7.80 3.92 15.65
CA ASN A 7 -8.64 2.89 16.26
C ASN A 7 -9.78 3.49 17.09
N TYR A 8 -9.55 4.60 17.80
CA TYR A 8 -10.61 5.33 18.49
C TYR A 8 -11.70 5.77 17.49
N VAL A 9 -11.30 6.40 16.38
CA VAL A 9 -12.23 6.80 15.31
C VAL A 9 -12.96 5.61 14.72
N THR A 10 -12.26 4.52 14.41
CA THR A 10 -12.88 3.28 13.89
C THR A 10 -13.95 2.74 14.83
N LEU A 11 -13.65 2.62 16.13
CA LEU A 11 -14.62 2.15 17.13
C LEU A 11 -15.84 3.08 17.20
N ARG A 12 -15.65 4.40 17.19
CA ARG A 12 -16.75 5.37 17.19
C ARG A 12 -17.60 5.26 15.92
N LEU A 13 -16.99 5.03 14.76
CA LEU A 13 -17.69 4.81 13.48
C LEU A 13 -18.45 3.47 13.46
N LEU A 14 -17.99 2.47 14.21
CA LEU A 14 -18.70 1.19 14.42
C LEU A 14 -19.83 1.29 15.45
N GLY A 15 -20.04 2.46 16.08
CA GLY A 15 -21.15 2.71 17.01
C GLY A 15 -20.80 2.56 18.49
N GLU A 16 -19.53 2.32 18.83
CA GLU A 16 -19.10 2.24 20.24
C GLU A 16 -19.09 3.64 20.88
N VAL A 17 -19.73 3.80 22.05
CA VAL A 17 -19.90 5.09 22.75
C VAL A 17 -19.52 5.05 24.24
N ASP A 18 -19.82 3.95 24.94
CA ASP A 18 -19.68 3.83 26.40
C ASP A 18 -18.71 2.71 26.78
N ASN A 19 -17.41 2.98 26.63
CA ASN A 19 -16.35 2.00 26.91
C ASN A 19 -15.19 2.67 27.68
N GLU A 20 -14.75 2.04 28.78
CA GLU A 20 -13.60 2.50 29.58
C GLU A 20 -12.33 2.64 28.70
N SER A 21 -12.16 1.74 27.73
CA SER A 21 -11.04 1.76 26.78
C SER A 21 -11.09 2.99 25.86
N LEU A 22 -12.29 3.40 25.43
CA LEU A 22 -12.46 4.63 24.64
C LEU A 22 -12.11 5.86 25.49
N THR A 23 -12.58 5.92 26.73
CA THR A 23 -12.26 7.04 27.64
C THR A 23 -10.75 7.17 27.84
N LYS A 24 -10.07 6.06 28.19
CA LYS A 24 -8.61 6.02 28.34
C LYS A 24 -7.89 6.38 27.03
N GLY A 25 -8.37 5.89 25.90
CA GLY A 25 -7.82 6.19 24.58
C GLY A 25 -7.92 7.68 24.26
N ARG A 26 -9.07 8.30 24.51
CA ARG A 26 -9.31 9.73 24.33
C ARG A 26 -8.40 10.57 25.21
N ASP A 27 -8.31 10.27 26.50
CA ASP A 27 -7.44 10.99 27.44
C ASP A 27 -5.96 10.90 27.01
N TRP A 28 -5.55 9.71 26.54
CA TRP A 28 -4.22 9.48 26.00
C TRP A 28 -3.96 10.33 24.74
N ILE A 29 -4.92 10.45 23.83
CA ILE A 29 -4.84 11.28 22.62
C ILE A 29 -4.72 12.76 23.00
N LEU A 30 -5.61 13.26 23.86
CA LEU A 30 -5.63 14.67 24.24
C LEU A 30 -4.34 15.08 24.98
N SER A 31 -3.81 14.23 25.86
CA SER A 31 -2.57 14.49 26.59
C SER A 31 -1.29 14.53 25.72
N ARG A 32 -1.36 14.11 24.46
CA ARG A 32 -0.21 14.05 23.52
C ARG A 32 -0.31 14.99 22.33
N GLY A 33 -1.05 16.08 22.50
CA GLY A 33 -1.21 17.10 21.46
C GLY A 33 -2.40 16.85 20.54
N SER A 34 -3.35 16.00 20.95
CA SER A 34 -4.62 15.74 20.26
C SER A 34 -4.46 15.10 18.87
N ALA A 35 -5.56 14.92 18.13
CA ALA A 35 -5.48 14.50 16.73
C ALA A 35 -4.67 15.48 15.84
N ALA A 36 -4.46 16.73 16.25
CA ALA A 36 -3.59 17.68 15.55
C ALA A 36 -2.13 17.20 15.45
N ALA A 37 -1.68 16.31 16.35
CA ALA A 37 -0.34 15.75 16.35
C ALA A 37 -0.25 14.37 15.66
N ILE A 38 -1.31 13.91 14.99
CA ILE A 38 -1.29 12.64 14.26
C ILE A 38 -0.28 12.71 13.08
N PRO A 39 0.44 11.63 12.75
CA PRO A 39 1.35 11.64 11.59
C PRO A 39 0.63 11.79 10.24
N GLN A 40 1.38 12.12 9.18
CA GLN A 40 0.85 12.47 7.85
C GLN A 40 -0.20 11.48 7.31
N TRP A 41 0.02 10.17 7.37
CA TRP A 41 -0.97 9.20 6.89
C TRP A 41 -2.27 9.25 7.68
N GLY A 42 -2.18 9.48 8.99
CA GLY A 42 -3.36 9.69 9.83
C GLY A 42 -4.07 11.00 9.49
N LYS A 43 -3.33 12.08 9.21
CA LYS A 43 -3.92 13.35 8.76
C LYS A 43 -4.73 13.16 7.48
N ILE A 44 -4.21 12.40 6.52
CA ILE A 44 -4.89 12.10 5.25
C ILE A 44 -6.19 11.34 5.50
N TRP A 45 -6.14 10.24 6.27
CA TRP A 45 -7.33 9.47 6.62
C TRP A 45 -8.39 10.32 7.33
N LEU A 46 -7.98 11.10 8.34
CA LEU A 46 -8.87 12.00 9.05
C LEU A 46 -9.42 13.11 8.13
N SER A 47 -8.64 13.61 7.17
CA SER A 47 -9.12 14.59 6.19
C SER A 47 -10.17 14.04 5.26
N VAL A 48 -9.98 12.81 4.77
CA VAL A 48 -10.96 12.13 3.89
C VAL A 48 -12.33 12.00 4.58
N ILE A 49 -12.37 11.73 5.88
CA ILE A 49 -13.63 11.60 6.65
C ILE A 49 -14.09 12.90 7.33
N GLY A 50 -13.39 14.02 7.11
CA GLY A 50 -13.78 15.32 7.63
C GLY A 50 -13.43 15.57 9.10
N LEU A 51 -12.49 14.83 9.68
CA LEU A 51 -11.97 15.05 11.03
C LEU A 51 -10.69 15.89 11.07
N TYR A 52 -10.14 16.33 9.93
CA TYR A 52 -8.89 17.09 9.88
C TYR A 52 -8.86 17.96 8.60
N GLU A 53 -8.47 19.25 8.68
CA GLU A 53 -8.46 20.09 7.47
C GLU A 53 -7.28 19.76 6.54
N TRP A 54 -7.52 19.72 5.23
CA TRP A 54 -6.47 19.47 4.22
C TRP A 54 -5.34 20.51 4.28
N SER A 55 -5.59 21.72 4.78
CA SER A 55 -4.57 22.74 5.00
C SER A 55 -3.53 22.33 6.04
N GLY A 56 -3.88 21.45 6.98
CA GLY A 56 -2.97 20.91 7.98
C GLY A 56 -2.23 19.66 7.53
N ASN A 57 -2.31 19.28 6.26
CA ASN A 57 -1.48 18.24 5.66
C ASN A 57 -0.28 18.87 4.95
N ASN A 58 0.85 18.18 4.91
CA ASN A 58 1.91 18.53 3.96
C ASN A 58 1.40 18.28 2.53
N SER A 59 1.82 19.11 1.58
CA SER A 59 1.38 19.00 0.19
C SER A 59 1.74 17.66 -0.45
N ILE A 60 0.74 17.01 -1.05
CA ILE A 60 0.94 15.80 -1.86
C ILE A 60 0.63 16.22 -3.28
N ILE A 61 1.63 16.31 -4.15
CA ILE A 61 1.56 17.03 -5.43
C ILE A 61 1.13 16.07 -6.55
N PRO A 62 -0.13 16.10 -7.04
CA PRO A 62 -0.56 15.24 -8.14
C PRO A 62 0.28 15.41 -9.39
N GLU A 63 0.70 16.64 -9.67
CA GLU A 63 1.43 17.04 -10.88
C GLU A 63 2.82 16.40 -10.98
N LEU A 64 3.34 15.82 -9.88
CA LEU A 64 4.57 15.03 -9.89
C LEU A 64 4.46 13.81 -10.82
N TRP A 65 3.25 13.31 -11.07
CA TRP A 65 2.98 12.21 -12.02
C TRP A 65 2.97 12.65 -13.49
N LEU A 66 3.09 13.95 -13.77
CA LEU A 66 3.17 14.48 -15.15
C LEU A 66 4.60 14.83 -15.58
N VAL A 67 5.56 14.80 -14.65
CA VAL A 67 6.94 15.14 -14.99
C VAL A 67 7.58 14.05 -15.86
N PRO A 68 8.66 14.32 -16.59
CA PRO A 68 9.35 13.28 -17.35
C PRO A 68 9.89 12.13 -16.46
N HIS A 69 9.69 10.87 -16.88
CA HIS A 69 10.14 9.67 -16.16
C HIS A 69 11.67 9.58 -15.95
N ILE A 70 12.46 10.33 -16.73
CA ILE A 70 13.92 10.41 -16.55
C ILE A 70 14.32 11.12 -15.26
N LEU A 71 13.43 11.95 -14.68
CA LEU A 71 13.74 12.68 -13.46
C LEU A 71 13.71 11.74 -12.25
N PRO A 72 14.70 11.81 -11.33
CA PRO A 72 14.75 10.95 -10.14
C PRO A 72 13.52 11.06 -9.23
N ILE A 73 12.83 12.20 -9.29
CA ILE A 73 11.66 12.52 -8.47
C ILE A 73 10.35 11.97 -9.03
N HIS A 74 10.39 11.32 -10.20
CA HIS A 74 9.19 10.77 -10.83
C HIS A 74 8.64 9.58 -10.01
N PRO A 75 7.35 9.54 -9.64
CA PRO A 75 6.81 8.53 -8.74
C PRO A 75 6.92 7.09 -9.26
N GLY A 76 6.85 6.87 -10.58
CA GLY A 76 7.10 5.58 -11.22
C GLY A 76 8.49 4.95 -10.93
N ARG A 77 9.44 5.74 -10.44
CA ARG A 77 10.78 5.27 -10.01
C ARG A 77 10.85 4.92 -8.51
N PHE A 78 9.81 5.24 -7.74
CA PHE A 78 9.77 4.93 -6.31
C PHE A 78 9.40 3.47 -6.13
N TRP A 79 9.71 2.94 -4.94
CA TRP A 79 9.25 1.63 -4.52
C TRP A 79 7.73 1.48 -4.72
N CYS A 80 7.28 0.32 -5.21
CA CYS A 80 5.90 0.08 -5.62
C CYS A 80 4.88 0.41 -4.53
N PHE A 81 5.07 -0.06 -3.30
CA PHE A 81 4.20 0.28 -2.17
C PHE A 81 4.10 1.79 -1.96
N CYS A 82 5.25 2.49 -2.00
CA CYS A 82 5.28 3.93 -1.83
C CYS A 82 4.46 4.63 -2.92
N ARG A 83 4.72 4.34 -4.20
CA ARG A 83 4.01 5.05 -5.27
C ARG A 83 2.53 4.70 -5.33
N LEU A 84 2.16 3.45 -5.07
CA LEU A 84 0.78 2.98 -5.17
C LEU A 84 -0.07 3.51 -4.03
N ILE A 85 0.46 3.60 -2.81
CA ILE A 85 -0.25 4.26 -1.70
C ILE A 85 -0.35 5.77 -1.93
N TYR A 86 0.72 6.40 -2.42
CA TYR A 86 0.72 7.85 -2.64
C TYR A 86 -0.08 8.30 -3.86
N MET A 87 -0.35 7.41 -4.80
CA MET A 87 -1.17 7.68 -5.98
C MET A 87 -2.60 8.11 -5.60
N PRO A 88 -3.43 7.30 -4.92
CA PRO A 88 -4.76 7.69 -4.49
C PRO A 88 -4.70 8.79 -3.41
N MET A 89 -3.71 8.80 -2.52
CA MET A 89 -3.55 9.92 -1.57
C MET A 89 -3.35 11.26 -2.27
N SER A 90 -2.57 11.29 -3.36
CA SER A 90 -2.38 12.49 -4.17
C SER A 90 -3.66 12.89 -4.90
N TYR A 91 -4.43 11.92 -5.42
CA TYR A 91 -5.74 12.17 -6.03
C TYR A 91 -6.70 12.84 -5.03
N LEU A 92 -6.83 12.25 -3.83
CA LEU A 92 -7.68 12.75 -2.75
C LEU A 92 -7.25 14.15 -2.28
N TYR A 93 -5.94 14.37 -2.12
CA TYR A 93 -5.39 15.68 -1.75
C TYR A 93 -5.63 16.73 -2.84
N GLY A 94 -5.45 16.37 -4.11
CA GLY A 94 -5.67 17.27 -5.24
C GLY A 94 -7.15 17.65 -5.41
N LYS A 95 -8.07 16.72 -5.11
CA LYS A 95 -9.51 16.98 -5.04
C LYS A 95 -9.94 17.71 -3.77
N LYS A 96 -9.11 17.70 -2.72
CA LYS A 96 -9.47 18.12 -1.35
C LYS A 96 -10.75 17.43 -0.88
N PHE A 97 -10.89 16.15 -1.21
CA PHE A 97 -12.12 15.42 -0.94
C PHE A 97 -12.40 15.31 0.56
N VAL A 98 -13.65 15.53 0.95
CA VAL A 98 -14.15 15.33 2.31
C VAL A 98 -15.48 14.60 2.21
N GLY A 99 -15.60 13.48 2.93
CA GLY A 99 -16.82 12.69 3.00
C GLY A 99 -17.95 13.41 3.73
N PRO A 100 -19.16 12.81 3.75
CA PRO A 100 -20.31 13.40 4.42
C PRO A 100 -20.05 13.68 5.91
N ILE A 101 -20.37 14.89 6.37
CA ILE A 101 -20.25 15.27 7.77
C ILE A 101 -21.50 14.79 8.54
N THR A 102 -21.37 13.63 9.19
CA THR A 102 -22.45 13.03 9.99
C THR A 102 -22.44 13.56 11.44
N PRO A 103 -23.51 13.32 12.24
CA PRO A 103 -23.50 13.63 13.66
C PRO A 103 -22.30 13.02 14.41
N THR A 104 -21.94 11.77 14.12
CA THR A 104 -20.76 11.10 14.70
C THR A 104 -19.46 11.83 14.36
N ILE A 105 -19.29 12.34 13.14
CA ILE A 105 -18.12 13.16 12.77
C ILE A 105 -18.08 14.46 13.56
N LEU A 106 -19.23 15.11 13.78
CA LEU A 106 -19.31 16.33 14.60
C LEU A 106 -18.98 16.07 16.08
N GLU A 107 -19.36 14.92 16.62
CA GLU A 107 -18.99 14.49 17.98
C GLU A 107 -17.49 14.22 18.07
N LEU A 108 -16.94 13.45 17.13
CA LEU A 108 -15.50 13.15 17.06
C LEU A 108 -14.64 14.43 16.99
N ARG A 109 -15.09 15.47 16.28
CA ARG A 109 -14.42 16.79 16.27
C ARG A 109 -14.35 17.46 17.65
N LYS A 110 -15.29 17.18 18.56
CA LYS A 110 -15.27 17.66 19.95
C LYS A 110 -14.44 16.73 20.86
N GLU A 111 -14.39 15.44 20.52
CA GLU A 111 -13.72 14.43 21.33
C GLU A 111 -12.19 14.44 21.15
N LEU A 112 -11.72 14.65 19.91
CA LEU A 112 -10.34 14.41 19.50
C LEU A 112 -9.40 15.62 19.60
N TYR A 113 -9.93 16.81 19.90
CA TYR A 113 -9.18 18.07 19.89
C TYR A 113 -9.24 18.76 21.26
N SER A 114 -8.12 19.34 21.69
CA SER A 114 -8.02 20.06 22.98
C SER A 114 -8.61 21.47 22.93
N VAL A 115 -8.86 21.99 21.73
CA VAL A 115 -9.51 23.28 21.47
C VAL A 115 -10.72 23.04 20.55
N PRO A 116 -11.69 23.96 20.49
CA PRO A 116 -12.76 23.87 19.50
C PRO A 116 -12.20 23.63 18.08
N TYR A 117 -12.80 22.72 17.31
CA TYR A 117 -12.27 22.30 16.00
C TYR A 117 -11.96 23.46 15.04
N HIS A 118 -12.77 24.52 15.08
CA HIS A 118 -12.60 25.71 14.23
C HIS A 118 -11.47 26.64 14.68
N GLU A 119 -10.93 26.46 15.89
CA GLU A 119 -9.80 27.20 16.45
C GLU A 119 -8.46 26.46 16.28
N VAL A 120 -8.48 25.24 15.73
CA VAL A 120 -7.26 24.46 15.49
C VAL A 120 -6.38 25.21 14.47
N ASP A 121 -5.15 25.51 14.85
CA ASP A 121 -4.15 26.07 13.94
C ASP A 121 -3.62 24.97 13.01
N TRP A 122 -4.28 24.81 11.86
CA TRP A 122 -3.91 23.82 10.85
C TRP A 122 -2.53 24.08 10.24
N ASN A 123 -2.06 25.32 10.17
CA ASN A 123 -0.71 25.61 9.67
C ASN A 123 0.35 25.05 10.61
N LYS A 124 0.17 25.21 11.92
CA LYS A 124 1.03 24.59 12.92
C LYS A 124 0.86 23.06 12.95
N ALA A 125 -0.37 22.58 12.84
CA ALA A 125 -0.66 21.15 12.84
C ALA A 125 0.04 20.43 11.69
N ARG A 126 0.21 21.07 10.52
CA ARG A 126 0.98 20.56 9.36
C ARG A 126 2.34 20.00 9.73
N ASP A 127 3.06 20.75 10.54
CA ASP A 127 4.43 20.44 10.94
C ASP A 127 4.53 19.68 12.27
N THR A 128 3.39 19.44 12.92
CA THR A 128 3.30 18.74 14.19
C THR A 128 3.19 17.22 13.97
N CYS A 129 3.92 16.47 14.78
CA CYS A 129 3.84 15.02 14.91
C CYS A 129 4.11 14.66 16.37
N ALA A 130 3.33 13.75 16.96
CA ALA A 130 3.55 13.28 18.32
C ALA A 130 4.92 12.61 18.44
N LYS A 131 5.63 12.88 19.54
CA LYS A 131 6.98 12.36 19.77
C LYS A 131 7.05 10.82 19.70
N GLU A 132 5.98 10.14 20.14
CA GLU A 132 5.90 8.68 20.15
C GLU A 132 5.88 8.08 18.74
N ASP A 133 5.44 8.83 17.73
CA ASP A 133 5.38 8.37 16.34
C ASP A 133 6.52 8.95 15.48
N LEU A 134 7.34 9.87 16.04
CA LEU A 134 8.41 10.53 15.30
C LEU A 134 9.66 9.65 15.26
N ARG A 135 9.71 8.74 14.27
CA ARG A 135 10.86 7.85 14.07
C ARG A 135 12.02 8.51 13.35
N TYR A 136 11.72 9.31 12.32
CA TYR A 136 12.72 10.02 11.53
C TYR A 136 12.44 11.52 11.60
N PRO A 137 13.20 12.28 12.42
CA PRO A 137 13.04 13.72 12.49
C PRO A 137 13.45 14.37 11.16
N ARG A 138 12.68 15.37 10.73
CA ARG A 138 12.97 16.08 9.48
C ARG A 138 14.28 16.84 9.56
N SER A 139 15.12 16.69 8.55
CA SER A 139 16.35 17.48 8.41
C SER A 139 16.04 18.94 8.04
N LEU A 140 17.00 19.85 8.21
CA LEU A 140 16.85 21.25 7.80
C LEU A 140 16.52 21.36 6.31
N LEU A 141 17.19 20.57 5.46
CA LEU A 141 16.93 20.52 4.02
C LEU A 141 15.48 20.12 3.73
N GLN A 142 14.97 19.09 4.40
CA GLN A 142 13.58 18.64 4.23
C GLN A 142 12.58 19.70 4.70
N ASN A 143 12.87 20.43 5.78
CA ASN A 143 12.02 21.53 6.24
C ASN A 143 11.99 22.68 5.22
N VAL A 144 13.11 23.01 4.58
CA VAL A 144 13.18 24.02 3.52
C VAL A 144 12.37 23.56 2.29
N ILE A 145 12.55 22.30 1.86
CA ILE A 145 11.78 21.71 0.76
C ILE A 145 10.28 21.79 1.06
N TRP A 146 9.85 21.31 2.23
CA TRP A 146 8.44 21.35 2.63
C TRP A 146 7.88 22.76 2.69
N THR A 147 8.66 23.71 3.23
CA THR A 147 8.25 25.11 3.28
C THR A 147 8.05 25.67 1.87
N CYS A 148 8.97 25.39 0.95
CA CYS A 148 8.85 25.79 -0.46
C CYS A 148 7.63 25.15 -1.13
N LEU A 149 7.45 23.84 -0.94
CA LEU A 149 6.31 23.11 -1.51
C LEU A 149 4.98 23.70 -1.03
N ASN A 150 4.83 23.89 0.28
CA ASN A 150 3.57 24.35 0.87
C ASN A 150 3.29 25.86 0.65
N LYS A 151 4.32 26.72 0.65
CA LYS A 151 4.14 28.19 0.58
C LYS A 151 4.28 28.76 -0.83
N ILE A 152 4.91 28.05 -1.75
CA ILE A 152 5.20 28.54 -3.10
C ILE A 152 4.57 27.63 -4.15
N VAL A 153 4.96 26.35 -4.16
CA VAL A 153 4.56 25.42 -5.24
C VAL A 153 3.07 25.11 -5.20
N GLU A 154 2.53 24.71 -4.05
CA GLU A 154 1.11 24.38 -3.91
C GLU A 154 0.19 25.58 -4.19
N PRO A 155 0.45 26.80 -3.67
CA PRO A 155 -0.32 27.98 -4.07
C PRO A 155 -0.24 28.25 -5.56
N ALA A 156 0.94 28.18 -6.17
CA ALA A 156 1.11 28.39 -7.61
C ALA A 156 0.32 27.36 -8.44
N LEU A 157 0.33 26.08 -8.04
CA LEU A 157 -0.44 25.00 -8.67
C LEU A 157 -1.95 25.17 -8.52
N ASN A 158 -2.42 25.92 -7.52
CA ASN A 158 -3.84 26.26 -7.36
C ASN A 158 -4.26 27.53 -8.10
N CYS A 159 -3.30 28.32 -8.63
CA CYS A 159 -3.59 29.54 -9.37
C CYS A 159 -3.79 29.28 -10.86
N TRP A 160 -4.70 30.03 -11.48
CA TRP A 160 -4.86 30.01 -12.92
C TRP A 160 -3.63 30.66 -13.61
N PRO A 161 -3.11 30.11 -14.73
CA PRO A 161 -3.60 28.96 -15.49
C PRO A 161 -2.99 27.61 -15.08
N VAL A 162 -2.11 27.60 -14.07
CA VAL A 162 -1.31 26.42 -13.67
C VAL A 162 -2.20 25.31 -13.10
N ASN A 163 -3.31 25.66 -12.46
CA ASN A 163 -4.31 24.71 -11.96
C ASN A 163 -4.85 23.73 -13.02
N LYS A 164 -4.76 24.05 -14.32
CA LYS A 164 -5.08 23.09 -15.39
C LYS A 164 -4.16 21.85 -15.39
N LEU A 165 -2.94 21.97 -14.86
CA LEU A 165 -2.04 20.83 -14.67
C LEU A 165 -2.61 19.85 -13.64
N ARG A 166 -3.30 20.35 -12.60
CA ARG A 166 -3.95 19.52 -11.59
C ARG A 166 -5.03 18.64 -12.21
N ASP A 167 -5.89 19.22 -13.05
CA ASP A 167 -6.93 18.45 -13.74
C ASP A 167 -6.34 17.34 -14.62
N LYS A 168 -5.25 17.64 -15.33
CA LYS A 168 -4.52 16.65 -16.13
C LYS A 168 -3.89 15.57 -15.25
N ALA A 169 -3.31 15.95 -14.12
CA ALA A 169 -2.69 15.03 -13.18
C ALA A 169 -3.71 14.09 -12.54
N LEU A 170 -4.87 14.61 -12.11
CA LEU A 170 -5.95 13.81 -11.54
C LEU A 170 -6.51 12.79 -12.54
N LYS A 171 -6.67 13.17 -13.81
CA LYS A 171 -7.06 12.23 -14.88
C LYS A 171 -5.99 11.15 -15.12
N ASN A 172 -4.72 11.55 -15.11
CA ASN A 172 -3.61 10.59 -15.25
C ASN A 172 -3.58 9.60 -14.08
N LEU A 173 -3.71 10.10 -12.85
CA LEU A 173 -3.77 9.29 -11.63
C LEU A 173 -4.91 8.28 -11.68
N MET A 174 -6.12 8.69 -12.07
CA MET A 174 -7.26 7.77 -12.19
C MET A 174 -6.99 6.66 -13.22
N LYS A 175 -6.33 6.99 -14.35
CA LYS A 175 -5.91 5.98 -15.32
C LYS A 175 -4.92 4.97 -14.73
N HIS A 176 -3.94 5.41 -13.94
CA HIS A 176 -3.02 4.50 -13.26
C HIS A 176 -3.71 3.66 -12.17
N MET A 177 -4.68 4.22 -11.44
CA MET A 177 -5.46 3.47 -10.44
C MET A 177 -6.32 2.38 -11.09
N HIS A 178 -7.03 2.69 -12.18
CA HIS A 178 -7.78 1.68 -12.92
C HIS A 178 -6.90 0.56 -13.46
N TYR A 179 -5.71 0.88 -13.94
CA TYR A 179 -4.75 -0.14 -14.35
C TYR A 179 -4.33 -1.06 -13.19
N GLU A 180 -4.01 -0.49 -12.03
CA GLU A 180 -3.69 -1.27 -10.84
C GLU A 180 -4.87 -2.15 -10.41
N ASP A 181 -6.08 -1.59 -10.40
CA ASP A 181 -7.30 -2.32 -10.08
C ASP A 181 -7.54 -3.50 -11.04
N GLU A 182 -7.47 -3.28 -12.35
CA GLU A 182 -7.71 -4.33 -13.35
C GLU A 182 -6.63 -5.42 -13.30
N SER A 183 -5.35 -5.04 -13.19
CA SER A 183 -4.22 -5.97 -13.16
C SER A 183 -4.17 -6.83 -11.89
N THR A 184 -4.79 -6.37 -10.81
CA THR A 184 -4.86 -7.10 -9.52
C THR A 184 -6.24 -7.65 -9.22
N LYS A 185 -7.18 -7.59 -10.18
CA LYS A 185 -8.58 -7.97 -10.00
C LYS A 185 -9.22 -7.31 -8.77
N TYR A 186 -8.90 -6.04 -8.57
CA TYR A 186 -9.38 -5.14 -7.52
C TYR A 186 -8.90 -5.50 -6.11
N ILE A 187 -7.83 -6.30 -6.00
CA ILE A 187 -7.17 -6.61 -4.72
C ILE A 187 -6.22 -5.48 -4.32
N GLY A 188 -5.53 -4.84 -5.27
CA GLY A 188 -4.47 -3.86 -5.02
C GLY A 188 -3.20 -4.51 -4.45
N ILE A 189 -2.15 -3.71 -4.26
CA ILE A 189 -0.88 -4.24 -3.71
C ILE A 189 -0.95 -4.47 -2.20
N CYS A 190 -1.81 -3.76 -1.47
CA CYS A 190 -1.91 -3.85 -0.02
C CYS A 190 -3.26 -3.26 0.45
N PRO A 191 -3.72 -3.50 1.70
CA PRO A 191 -5.04 -3.04 2.14
C PRO A 191 -5.20 -1.52 2.11
N ILE A 192 -4.10 -0.77 2.25
CA ILE A 192 -4.12 0.70 2.25
C ILE A 192 -4.38 1.22 0.84
N ASP A 193 -3.61 0.75 -0.13
CA ASP A 193 -3.80 1.00 -1.55
C ASP A 193 -5.20 0.59 -1.99
N LYS A 194 -5.63 -0.63 -1.65
CA LYS A 194 -6.98 -1.14 -1.92
C LYS A 194 -8.08 -0.23 -1.41
N ALA A 195 -8.00 0.18 -0.14
CA ALA A 195 -9.05 1.00 0.47
C ALA A 195 -9.10 2.40 -0.16
N LEU A 196 -7.93 3.02 -0.38
CA LEU A 196 -7.85 4.36 -0.97
C LEU A 196 -8.23 4.37 -2.45
N GLY A 197 -7.82 3.36 -3.23
CA GLY A 197 -8.21 3.17 -4.62
C GLY A 197 -9.72 3.00 -4.77
N MET A 198 -10.32 2.12 -3.94
CA MET A 198 -11.78 1.96 -3.88
C MET A 198 -12.52 3.28 -3.57
N ILE A 199 -12.02 4.07 -2.62
CA ILE A 199 -12.57 5.40 -2.31
C ILE A 199 -12.44 6.33 -3.52
N CYS A 200 -11.29 6.33 -4.22
CA CYS A 200 -11.10 7.15 -5.40
C CYS A 200 -12.08 6.77 -6.53
N CYS A 201 -12.30 5.48 -6.79
CA CYS A 201 -13.30 5.03 -7.77
C CYS A 201 -14.71 5.46 -7.38
N TRP A 202 -15.07 5.38 -6.09
CA TRP A 202 -16.37 5.85 -5.60
C TRP A 202 -16.56 7.36 -5.77
N ILE A 203 -15.50 8.15 -5.56
CA ILE A 203 -15.52 9.61 -5.76
C ILE A 203 -15.67 9.96 -7.25
N ASP A 204 -15.04 9.19 -8.13
CA ASP A 204 -15.09 9.43 -9.58
C ASP A 204 -16.48 9.11 -10.14
N ASP A 205 -16.99 7.92 -9.83
CA ASP A 205 -18.38 7.53 -10.08
C ASP A 205 -18.83 6.43 -9.10
N PRO A 206 -19.77 6.71 -8.17
CA PRO A 206 -20.25 5.74 -7.19
C PRO A 206 -21.08 4.60 -7.80
N ASN A 207 -21.49 4.72 -9.07
CA ASN A 207 -22.21 3.67 -9.80
C ASN A 207 -21.33 2.90 -10.78
N SER A 208 -20.02 3.21 -10.83
CA SER A 208 -19.08 2.56 -11.73
C SER A 208 -18.92 1.07 -11.45
N ASP A 209 -18.63 0.30 -12.50
CA ASP A 209 -18.32 -1.12 -12.34
C ASP A 209 -17.02 -1.33 -11.59
N ALA A 210 -16.04 -0.42 -11.74
CA ALA A 210 -14.81 -0.43 -10.96
C ALA A 210 -15.08 -0.40 -9.45
N PHE A 211 -15.95 0.51 -8.98
CA PHE A 211 -16.34 0.55 -7.57
C PHE A 211 -17.06 -0.74 -7.13
N LYS A 212 -17.99 -1.26 -7.94
CA LYS A 212 -18.71 -2.51 -7.62
C LYS A 212 -17.77 -3.71 -7.50
N LEU A 213 -16.73 -3.78 -8.34
CA LEU A 213 -15.74 -4.87 -8.34
C LEU A 213 -14.79 -4.80 -7.13
N HIS A 214 -14.56 -3.62 -6.56
CA HIS A 214 -13.81 -3.45 -5.31
C HIS A 214 -14.53 -4.01 -4.07
N LEU A 215 -15.86 -3.96 -4.03
CA LEU A 215 -16.66 -4.32 -2.86
C LEU A 215 -16.46 -5.78 -2.40
N PRO A 216 -16.57 -6.82 -3.26
CA PRO A 216 -16.35 -8.20 -2.82
C PRO A 216 -14.91 -8.45 -2.38
N ARG A 217 -13.94 -7.67 -2.87
CA ARG A 217 -12.51 -7.79 -2.55
C ARG A 217 -12.13 -7.20 -1.18
N ILE A 218 -13.05 -6.55 -0.47
CA ILE A 218 -12.81 -6.12 0.93
C ILE A 218 -12.54 -7.35 1.82
N TYR A 219 -13.27 -8.44 1.59
CA TYR A 219 -13.18 -9.64 2.42
C TYR A 219 -11.86 -10.38 2.29
N ASP A 220 -11.15 -10.24 1.16
CA ASP A 220 -9.84 -10.85 0.95
C ASP A 220 -8.81 -10.39 1.99
N TYR A 221 -9.00 -9.18 2.55
CA TYR A 221 -8.15 -8.62 3.59
C TYR A 221 -8.64 -8.89 5.02
N LEU A 222 -9.83 -9.46 5.23
CA LEU A 222 -10.38 -9.67 6.57
C LEU A 222 -10.10 -11.10 7.05
N TRP A 223 -9.40 -11.21 8.17
CA TRP A 223 -9.04 -12.48 8.80
C TRP A 223 -9.65 -12.59 10.20
N LEU A 224 -10.32 -13.72 10.48
CA LEU A 224 -10.84 -14.03 11.81
C LEU A 224 -9.80 -14.81 12.60
N ALA A 225 -9.22 -14.17 13.62
CA ALA A 225 -8.29 -14.77 14.57
C ALA A 225 -8.96 -14.99 15.93
N GLU A 226 -8.22 -15.59 16.87
CA GLU A 226 -8.65 -15.87 18.24
C GLU A 226 -9.03 -14.61 19.05
N ASP A 227 -8.49 -13.45 18.67
CA ASP A 227 -8.75 -12.13 19.26
C ASP A 227 -9.76 -11.30 18.43
N GLY A 228 -10.39 -11.91 17.43
CA GLY A 228 -11.41 -11.29 16.59
C GLY A 228 -10.97 -11.06 15.14
N MET A 229 -11.79 -10.28 14.42
CA MET A 229 -11.53 -9.99 13.00
C MET A 229 -10.53 -8.84 12.84
N LYS A 230 -9.52 -9.03 12.00
CA LYS A 230 -8.49 -8.03 11.69
C LYS A 230 -8.23 -7.90 10.19
N ALA A 231 -7.74 -6.75 9.77
CA ALA A 231 -7.23 -6.55 8.43
C ALA A 231 -5.81 -7.13 8.31
N GLN A 232 -5.59 -7.97 7.30
CA GLN A 232 -4.29 -8.51 6.93
C GLN A 232 -3.42 -7.42 6.25
N VAL A 233 -2.09 -7.56 6.32
CA VAL A 233 -1.13 -6.65 5.67
C VAL A 233 -1.07 -6.81 4.13
N TYR A 234 -1.61 -7.91 3.63
CA TYR A 234 -1.72 -8.32 2.23
C TYR A 234 -3.00 -9.16 2.07
N ASP A 235 -3.40 -9.62 0.89
CA ASP A 235 -4.53 -10.58 0.72
C ASP A 235 -4.21 -12.01 1.22
N GLY A 236 -3.12 -12.13 1.99
CA GLY A 236 -2.57 -13.36 2.56
C GLY A 236 -1.09 -13.50 2.23
N CYS A 237 -0.52 -14.66 2.54
CA CYS A 237 0.86 -15.02 2.17
C CYS A 237 0.94 -16.48 1.69
N GLN A 238 -0.11 -16.93 1.02
CA GLN A 238 -0.37 -18.32 0.66
C GLN A 238 0.78 -18.93 -0.17
N SER A 239 1.27 -18.21 -1.20
CA SER A 239 2.38 -18.69 -2.05
C SER A 239 3.72 -18.69 -1.31
N TRP A 240 3.94 -17.73 -0.43
CA TRP A 240 5.14 -17.65 0.39
C TRP A 240 5.22 -18.78 1.43
N GLU A 241 4.16 -18.94 2.23
CA GLU A 241 4.12 -19.95 3.29
C GLU A 241 4.17 -21.36 2.72
N ILE A 242 3.43 -21.65 1.65
CA ILE A 242 3.40 -23.01 1.09
C ILE A 242 4.76 -23.43 0.53
N ALA A 243 5.52 -22.49 -0.06
CA ALA A 243 6.86 -22.76 -0.57
C ALA A 243 7.80 -23.16 0.57
N PHE A 244 7.77 -22.45 1.70
CA PHE A 244 8.57 -22.82 2.87
C PHE A 244 8.10 -24.09 3.56
N ILE A 245 6.80 -24.32 3.68
CA ILE A 245 6.24 -25.54 4.26
C ILE A 245 6.72 -26.77 3.47
N VAL A 246 6.67 -26.70 2.13
CA VAL A 246 7.20 -27.77 1.27
C VAL A 246 8.68 -28.00 1.51
N GLN A 247 9.49 -26.93 1.51
CA GLN A 247 10.92 -27.03 1.77
C GLN A 247 11.23 -27.65 3.14
N ALA A 248 10.46 -27.28 4.17
CA ALA A 248 10.61 -27.82 5.51
C ALA A 248 10.34 -29.33 5.51
N TYR A 249 9.21 -29.79 4.96
CA TYR A 249 8.91 -31.22 4.88
C TYR A 249 9.93 -32.00 4.05
N CYS A 250 10.36 -31.46 2.90
CA CYS A 250 11.40 -32.07 2.07
C CYS A 250 12.77 -32.14 2.77
N SER A 251 13.00 -31.34 3.81
CA SER A 251 14.23 -31.38 4.63
C SER A 251 14.13 -32.37 5.80
N THR A 252 13.04 -33.13 5.89
CA THR A 252 12.82 -34.17 6.90
C THR A 252 12.66 -35.54 6.25
N ASP A 253 12.66 -36.59 7.07
CA ASP A 253 12.35 -37.97 6.64
C ASP A 253 10.83 -38.25 6.58
N LEU A 254 9.98 -37.21 6.65
CA LEU A 254 8.52 -37.33 6.77
C LEU A 254 7.78 -37.20 5.41
N VAL A 255 8.50 -37.10 4.29
CA VAL A 255 7.90 -36.92 2.95
C VAL A 255 6.86 -38.00 2.62
N ASN A 256 7.13 -39.27 2.95
CA ASN A 256 6.20 -40.38 2.69
C ASN A 256 4.94 -40.28 3.54
N GLU A 257 5.06 -39.82 4.79
CA GLU A 257 3.94 -39.66 5.71
C GLU A 257 3.00 -38.53 5.25
N PHE A 258 3.58 -37.43 4.74
CA PHE A 258 2.84 -36.25 4.28
C PHE A 258 2.66 -36.18 2.75
N ALA A 259 2.87 -37.28 2.03
CA ALA A 259 2.80 -37.30 0.56
C ALA A 259 1.47 -36.74 -0.01
N PRO A 260 0.27 -37.05 0.54
CA PRO A 260 -0.98 -36.45 0.05
C PRO A 260 -1.02 -34.92 0.24
N THR A 261 -0.45 -34.41 1.33
CA THR A 261 -0.36 -32.98 1.62
C THR A 261 0.61 -32.30 0.65
N LEU A 262 1.78 -32.90 0.44
CA LEU A 262 2.78 -32.39 -0.50
C LEU A 262 2.27 -32.40 -1.95
N ARG A 263 1.46 -33.39 -2.34
CA ARG A 263 0.79 -33.39 -3.65
C ARG A 263 -0.12 -32.18 -3.83
N LYS A 264 -0.95 -31.87 -2.84
CA LYS A 264 -1.84 -30.69 -2.88
C LYS A 264 -1.04 -29.39 -2.90
N ALA A 265 0.02 -29.29 -2.11
CA ALA A 265 0.93 -28.15 -2.11
C ALA A 265 1.59 -27.98 -3.49
N HIS A 266 2.08 -29.06 -4.10
CA HIS A 266 2.65 -29.06 -5.44
C HIS A 266 1.64 -28.58 -6.49
N GLU A 267 0.39 -29.06 -6.43
CA GLU A 267 -0.68 -28.60 -7.31
C GLU A 267 -1.00 -27.12 -7.12
N PHE A 268 -1.06 -26.65 -5.87
CA PHE A 268 -1.27 -25.24 -5.56
C PHE A 268 -0.16 -24.37 -6.16
N ILE A 269 1.11 -24.68 -5.87
CA ILE A 269 2.26 -23.91 -6.38
C ILE A 269 2.21 -23.89 -7.92
N LYS A 270 1.92 -25.02 -8.57
CA LYS A 270 1.76 -25.08 -10.04
C LYS A 270 0.62 -24.23 -10.58
N ARG A 271 -0.47 -24.07 -9.84
CA ARG A 271 -1.64 -23.26 -10.26
C ARG A 271 -1.47 -21.77 -9.95
N SER A 272 -0.63 -21.43 -8.98
CA SER A 272 -0.40 -20.04 -8.54
C SER A 272 0.67 -19.29 -9.34
N GLN A 273 1.36 -19.94 -10.28
CA GLN A 273 2.32 -19.23 -11.15
C GLN A 273 1.60 -18.25 -12.08
N ILE A 274 2.15 -17.06 -12.21
CA ILE A 274 1.72 -16.09 -13.21
C ILE A 274 2.19 -16.54 -14.60
N LEU A 275 1.26 -16.72 -15.54
CA LEU A 275 1.55 -17.33 -16.84
C LEU A 275 1.89 -16.31 -17.93
N GLU A 276 1.51 -15.04 -17.74
CA GLU A 276 1.63 -13.98 -18.72
C GLU A 276 1.98 -12.66 -18.04
N ASP A 277 2.64 -11.76 -18.77
CA ASP A 277 2.85 -10.39 -18.30
C ASP A 277 1.54 -9.62 -18.36
N HIS A 278 1.32 -8.70 -17.42
CA HIS A 278 0.17 -7.80 -17.49
C HIS A 278 0.23 -6.97 -18.78
N PRO A 279 -0.89 -6.81 -19.51
CA PRO A 279 -0.97 -5.92 -20.66
C PRO A 279 -0.45 -4.52 -20.30
N ASP A 280 0.27 -3.86 -21.21
CA ASP A 280 0.81 -2.51 -21.04
C ASP A 280 1.67 -2.26 -19.79
N SER A 281 2.17 -3.31 -19.13
CA SER A 281 2.91 -3.26 -17.85
C SER A 281 3.99 -2.18 -17.78
N GLU A 282 4.81 -2.03 -18.81
CA GLU A 282 5.88 -1.03 -18.85
C GLU A 282 5.34 0.42 -18.76
N ALA A 283 4.20 0.71 -19.40
CA ALA A 283 3.58 2.04 -19.39
C ALA A 283 3.08 2.44 -18.00
N TYR A 284 2.81 1.47 -17.14
CA TYR A 284 2.37 1.65 -15.76
C TYR A 284 3.44 1.26 -14.74
N TYR A 285 4.69 1.16 -15.19
CA TYR A 285 5.86 0.90 -14.35
C TYR A 285 5.81 -0.45 -13.63
N ARG A 286 5.03 -1.43 -14.09
CA ARG A 286 5.09 -2.80 -13.54
C ARG A 286 6.36 -3.48 -14.04
N HIS A 287 6.98 -4.27 -13.17
CA HIS A 287 8.01 -5.21 -13.60
C HIS A 287 7.35 -6.41 -14.28
N ARG A 288 8.10 -7.11 -15.13
CA ARG A 288 7.62 -8.35 -15.76
C ARG A 288 7.19 -9.38 -14.70
N SER A 289 6.16 -10.15 -15.01
CA SER A 289 5.51 -11.09 -14.10
C SER A 289 5.37 -12.50 -14.66
N LYS A 290 5.52 -12.71 -15.97
CA LYS A 290 5.48 -14.06 -16.55
C LYS A 290 6.51 -14.98 -15.87
N GLY A 291 6.04 -16.13 -15.41
CA GLY A 291 6.84 -17.14 -14.73
C GLY A 291 6.97 -16.95 -13.21
N SER A 292 6.48 -15.83 -12.66
CA SER A 292 6.66 -15.48 -11.25
C SER A 292 5.62 -16.10 -10.31
N TRP A 293 5.89 -15.96 -9.02
CA TRP A 293 4.89 -16.06 -7.95
C TRP A 293 4.78 -14.74 -7.20
N THR A 294 3.57 -14.48 -6.70
CA THR A 294 3.29 -13.38 -5.79
C THR A 294 3.54 -13.81 -4.34
N LEU A 295 3.39 -12.89 -3.38
CA LEU A 295 3.38 -13.25 -1.94
C LEU A 295 2.18 -14.16 -1.60
N SER A 296 1.03 -13.87 -2.19
CA SER A 296 -0.27 -14.43 -1.85
C SER A 296 -0.82 -15.34 -2.95
N THR A 297 -1.64 -14.80 -3.83
CA THR A 297 -2.41 -15.49 -4.86
C THR A 297 -2.06 -14.98 -6.26
N ALA A 298 -2.34 -15.78 -7.29
CA ALA A 298 -2.14 -15.35 -8.67
C ALA A 298 -3.01 -14.13 -9.06
N ASP A 299 -4.16 -13.95 -8.39
CA ASP A 299 -5.08 -12.83 -8.65
C ASP A 299 -4.46 -11.48 -8.27
N ASN A 300 -3.67 -11.42 -7.20
CA ASN A 300 -2.96 -10.20 -6.80
C ASN A 300 -1.95 -9.75 -7.88
N GLY A 301 -1.34 -10.70 -8.61
CA GLY A 301 -0.53 -10.42 -9.80
C GLY A 301 0.78 -9.64 -9.59
N TRP A 302 1.18 -9.30 -8.36
CA TRP A 302 2.47 -8.64 -8.08
C TRP A 302 3.59 -9.65 -7.94
N SER A 303 4.44 -9.74 -8.95
CA SER A 303 5.63 -10.61 -8.93
C SER A 303 6.59 -10.18 -7.82
N VAL A 304 7.14 -11.17 -7.10
CA VAL A 304 8.16 -10.95 -6.06
C VAL A 304 9.33 -11.89 -6.29
N SER A 305 10.55 -11.35 -6.25
CA SER A 305 11.76 -12.09 -6.59
C SER A 305 12.02 -13.27 -5.64
N ASP A 306 11.90 -13.04 -4.33
CA ASP A 306 12.08 -14.08 -3.32
C ASP A 306 10.96 -15.12 -3.37
N CYS A 307 9.69 -14.71 -3.50
CA CYS A 307 8.56 -15.63 -3.62
C CYS A 307 8.71 -16.53 -4.84
N THR A 308 9.16 -15.96 -5.95
CA THR A 308 9.46 -16.72 -7.17
C THR A 308 10.62 -17.69 -6.95
N ALA A 309 11.69 -17.27 -6.29
CA ALA A 309 12.85 -18.12 -6.01
C ALA A 309 12.50 -19.28 -5.06
N GLU A 310 11.74 -19.02 -3.99
CA GLU A 310 11.35 -20.04 -3.02
C GLU A 310 10.32 -21.02 -3.62
N ALA A 311 9.37 -20.55 -4.42
CA ALA A 311 8.44 -21.42 -5.15
C ALA A 311 9.19 -22.29 -6.17
N LEU A 312 10.14 -21.72 -6.91
CA LEU A 312 10.99 -22.47 -7.85
C LEU A 312 11.81 -23.54 -7.11
N LYS A 313 12.44 -23.20 -5.99
CA LYS A 313 13.19 -24.16 -5.16
C LYS A 313 12.30 -25.28 -4.63
N ALA A 314 11.09 -24.97 -4.15
CA ALA A 314 10.12 -25.97 -3.72
C ALA A 314 9.72 -26.92 -4.85
N LEU A 315 9.46 -26.40 -6.06
CA LEU A 315 9.15 -27.23 -7.24
C LEU A 315 10.31 -28.14 -7.63
N LEU A 316 11.55 -27.65 -7.57
CA LEU A 316 12.74 -28.45 -7.86
C LEU A 316 12.93 -29.58 -6.84
N LEU A 317 12.75 -29.31 -5.54
CA LEU A 317 12.79 -30.35 -4.51
C LEU A 317 11.71 -31.41 -4.73
N LEU A 318 10.47 -30.99 -4.98
CA LEU A 318 9.36 -31.90 -5.27
C LEU A 318 9.62 -32.77 -6.51
N SER A 319 10.35 -32.25 -7.50
CA SER A 319 10.67 -33.01 -8.71
C SER A 319 11.61 -34.21 -8.47
N THR A 320 12.31 -34.23 -7.33
CA THR A 320 13.17 -35.36 -6.91
C THR A 320 12.39 -36.50 -6.23
N ILE A 321 11.14 -36.25 -5.84
CA ILE A 321 10.26 -37.22 -5.20
C ILE A 321 9.45 -37.95 -6.26
N SER A 322 9.14 -39.23 -6.03
CA SER A 322 8.34 -40.04 -6.96
C SER A 322 7.04 -39.33 -7.38
N PRO A 323 6.74 -39.21 -8.69
CA PRO A 323 5.48 -38.63 -9.17
C PRO A 323 4.25 -39.38 -8.65
N ASN A 324 4.38 -40.68 -8.33
CA ASN A 324 3.31 -41.47 -7.71
C ASN A 324 2.94 -40.98 -6.31
N LEU A 325 3.81 -40.22 -5.63
CA LEU A 325 3.57 -39.66 -4.30
C LEU A 325 3.06 -38.21 -4.42
N VAL A 326 3.81 -37.35 -5.11
CA VAL A 326 3.59 -35.88 -5.10
C VAL A 326 3.05 -35.32 -6.43
N GLY A 327 2.74 -36.18 -7.39
CA GLY A 327 2.24 -35.80 -8.72
C GLY A 327 3.36 -35.41 -9.70
N GLU A 328 2.98 -35.27 -10.97
CA GLU A 328 3.93 -34.97 -12.04
C GLU A 328 4.68 -33.64 -11.83
N PRO A 329 6.00 -33.59 -12.12
CA PRO A 329 6.79 -32.37 -12.10
C PRO A 329 6.21 -31.27 -13.00
N MET A 330 6.51 -30.01 -12.66
CA MET A 330 6.20 -28.89 -13.55
C MET A 330 6.98 -29.01 -14.87
N LYS A 331 6.34 -28.66 -16.00
CA LYS A 331 6.98 -28.62 -17.32
C LYS A 331 8.21 -27.71 -17.30
N GLY A 332 9.30 -28.13 -17.92
CA GLY A 332 10.57 -27.40 -17.93
C GLY A 332 10.47 -25.96 -18.44
N GLU A 333 9.66 -25.71 -19.47
CA GLU A 333 9.40 -24.36 -20.01
C GLU A 333 8.91 -23.38 -18.94
N ARG A 334 8.00 -23.82 -18.06
CA ARG A 334 7.47 -22.98 -16.98
C ARG A 334 8.51 -22.72 -15.89
N LEU A 335 9.47 -23.62 -15.68
CA LEU A 335 10.60 -23.41 -14.79
C LEU A 335 11.61 -22.42 -15.41
N TYR A 336 11.81 -22.47 -16.73
CA TYR A 336 12.65 -21.49 -17.43
C TYR A 336 12.04 -20.08 -17.38
N ASP A 337 10.73 -19.95 -17.56
CA ASP A 337 10.03 -18.67 -17.37
C ASP A 337 10.27 -18.10 -15.95
N ALA A 338 10.24 -18.96 -14.92
CA ALA A 338 10.53 -18.55 -13.54
C ALA A 338 11.97 -18.09 -13.36
N VAL A 339 12.94 -18.82 -13.91
CA VAL A 339 14.37 -18.45 -13.87
C VAL A 339 14.60 -17.12 -14.59
N ASP A 340 14.03 -16.93 -15.77
CA ASP A 340 14.14 -15.69 -16.55
C ASP A 340 13.52 -14.51 -15.80
N CYS A 341 12.38 -14.73 -15.12
CA CYS A 341 11.79 -13.73 -14.24
C CYS A 341 12.71 -13.38 -13.06
N VAL A 342 13.26 -14.36 -12.33
CA VAL A 342 14.20 -14.12 -11.23
C VAL A 342 15.40 -13.31 -11.72
N LEU A 343 16.06 -13.73 -12.80
CA LEU A 343 17.23 -13.05 -13.36
C LEU A 343 16.93 -11.59 -13.76
N SER A 344 15.69 -11.30 -14.16
CA SER A 344 15.29 -9.94 -14.51
C SER A 344 15.25 -8.95 -13.34
N PHE A 345 15.22 -9.44 -12.08
CA PHE A 345 15.27 -8.62 -10.88
C PHE A 345 16.70 -8.23 -10.45
N MET A 346 17.72 -8.75 -11.15
CA MET A 346 19.12 -8.49 -10.79
C MET A 346 19.48 -7.03 -11.07
N ASN A 347 19.95 -6.34 -10.02
CA ASN A 347 20.48 -5.00 -10.11
C ASN A 347 21.90 -5.00 -10.71
N LYS A 348 22.39 -3.82 -11.10
CA LYS A 348 23.74 -3.65 -11.67
C LYS A 348 24.87 -4.07 -10.72
N ASP A 349 24.62 -4.05 -9.42
CA ASP A 349 25.55 -4.47 -8.37
C ASP A 349 25.45 -5.97 -8.03
N GLY A 350 24.63 -6.73 -8.76
CA GLY A 350 24.41 -8.16 -8.55
C GLY A 350 23.42 -8.49 -7.43
N THR A 351 22.84 -7.50 -6.76
CA THR A 351 21.81 -7.71 -5.73
C THR A 351 20.43 -7.91 -6.35
N PHE A 352 19.49 -8.46 -5.58
CA PHE A 352 18.08 -8.59 -5.96
C PHE A 352 17.22 -7.71 -5.05
N SER A 353 16.20 -7.10 -5.64
CA SER A 353 15.17 -6.31 -4.93
C SER A 353 13.85 -7.07 -4.92
N THR A 354 12.86 -6.63 -4.14
CA THR A 354 11.62 -7.38 -3.90
C THR A 354 10.72 -7.49 -5.13
N TYR A 355 9.95 -6.43 -5.43
CA TYR A 355 8.94 -6.43 -6.50
C TYR A 355 9.45 -5.95 -7.84
N GLU A 356 10.58 -5.21 -7.85
CA GLU A 356 11.12 -4.51 -9.02
C GLU A 356 12.60 -4.22 -8.80
N CYS A 357 13.37 -4.00 -9.87
CA CYS A 357 14.75 -3.52 -9.75
C CYS A 357 14.83 -2.13 -9.09
N LYS A 358 16.01 -1.81 -8.56
CA LYS A 358 16.32 -0.48 -8.01
C LYS A 358 16.29 0.58 -9.13
N ARG A 359 15.22 1.38 -9.16
CA ARG A 359 15.00 2.45 -10.17
C ARG A 359 15.52 3.83 -9.76
N THR A 360 15.93 3.99 -8.51
CA THR A 360 16.39 5.26 -7.93
C THR A 360 17.59 5.08 -6.98
N THR A 361 18.14 6.18 -6.50
CA THR A 361 19.32 6.21 -5.61
C THR A 361 18.92 6.48 -4.16
N SER A 362 19.77 6.11 -3.20
CA SER A 362 19.56 6.38 -1.77
C SER A 362 19.52 7.88 -1.45
N MET A 363 20.06 8.74 -2.30
CA MET A 363 19.93 10.20 -2.16
C MET A 363 18.46 10.65 -2.19
N LEU A 364 17.59 9.88 -2.85
CA LEU A 364 16.16 10.16 -2.88
C LEU A 364 15.51 9.91 -1.51
N GLU A 365 15.95 8.92 -0.73
CA GLU A 365 15.47 8.69 0.66
C GLU A 365 15.77 9.90 1.53
N VAL A 366 17.00 10.41 1.45
CA VAL A 366 17.47 11.56 2.24
C VAL A 366 16.75 12.87 1.85
N SER A 367 16.41 13.03 0.57
CA SER A 367 15.86 14.29 0.03
C SER A 367 14.35 14.31 -0.13
N ILE A 368 13.70 13.19 -0.48
CA ILE A 368 12.32 13.13 -0.98
C ILE A 368 11.50 11.95 -0.45
N LEU A 369 12.04 10.73 -0.31
CA LEU A 369 11.24 9.56 0.10
C LEU A 369 10.91 9.58 1.60
N LEU A 370 11.80 10.10 2.46
CA LEU A 370 11.47 10.40 3.87
C LEU A 370 10.41 11.53 4.01
N LEU A 371 10.09 12.26 2.93
CA LEU A 371 8.95 13.19 2.92
C LEU A 371 7.61 12.43 2.92
N TYR A 372 7.60 11.19 2.42
CA TYR A 372 6.39 10.39 2.21
C TYR A 372 6.36 9.13 3.11
N LEU A 373 7.50 8.53 3.43
CA LEU A 373 7.57 7.31 4.23
C LEU A 373 8.05 7.60 5.65
N CYS A 374 7.16 8.14 6.49
CA CYS A 374 7.41 8.14 7.94
C CYS A 374 7.12 6.78 8.60
N PHE A 375 6.58 5.80 7.86
CA PHE A 375 6.05 4.55 8.44
C PHE A 375 6.57 3.23 7.87
N MET A 376 7.25 3.23 6.72
CA MET A 376 7.65 1.99 6.07
C MET A 376 9.16 1.93 5.96
N GLU A 377 9.79 1.50 7.05
CA GLU A 377 11.14 0.92 7.01
C GLU A 377 11.43 0.16 8.32
N LYS A 378 11.28 -1.16 8.26
CA LYS A 378 12.30 -2.10 8.68
C LYS A 378 12.18 -3.36 7.83
#